data_AF-A0A7I9YHI2-F1
#
_entry.id   AF-A0A7I9YHI2-F1
#
_cell.length_a   1.000
_cell.length_b   1.000
_cell.length_c   1.000
_cell.angle_alpha   90.00
_cell.angle_beta   90.00
_cell.angle_gamma   90.00
#
_symmetry.space_group_name_H-M   'P 1'
#
loop_
_entity.id
_entity.type
_entity.pdbx_description
1 polymer ?
#
loop_
_entity_poly.entity_id
_entity_poly.type
_entity_poly.pdbx_seq_one_letter_code
_entity_poly.pdbx_strand_id
1 'polypeptide(L)'
;MWARQQIGNQIRDLLKDFYPAALAAFADLPSGGLARADARTILAAAPTPTQAAKLTPARLRRLLVKAGRRRDLDRDVERLRSVFTDTYLHQPPMVENAMGIQLAALLRQFEAASAAGDDLAEAAIAHFEQHPDAAIITSFPGLGNLTGARVLAEIGDDRARFADARGLKAFAGSAPITRASGKKTL
;
A
#
# COMPACT_ATOMS: atom_id res chain seq x y z
N MET A 1 -5.99 6.15 2.22
CA MET A 1 -4.84 5.85 1.31
C MET A 1 -3.61 6.74 1.54
N TRP A 2 -3.77 8.07 1.67
CA TRP A 2 -2.62 9.00 1.85
C TRP A 2 -1.80 8.74 3.12
N ALA A 3 -2.46 8.57 4.27
CA ALA A 3 -1.79 8.29 5.55
C ALA A 3 -0.91 7.02 5.50
N ARG A 4 -1.41 5.93 4.91
CA ARG A 4 -0.64 4.68 4.73
C ARG A 4 0.64 4.90 3.93
N GLN A 5 0.55 5.68 2.84
CA GLN A 5 1.71 5.99 2.02
C GLN A 5 2.74 6.85 2.77
N GLN A 6 2.26 7.87 3.49
CA GLN A 6 3.13 8.74 4.29
C GLN A 6 3.89 7.95 5.35
N ILE A 7 3.20 7.09 6.11
CA ILE A 7 3.83 6.23 7.13
C ILE A 7 4.83 5.27 6.48
N GLY A 8 4.48 4.68 5.33
CA GLY A 8 5.41 3.82 4.58
C GLY A 8 6.68 4.54 4.16
N ASN A 9 6.60 5.82 3.80
CA ASN A 9 7.77 6.64 3.49
C ASN A 9 8.59 6.94 4.75
N GLN A 10 7.95 7.31 5.86
CA GLN A 10 8.62 7.52 7.15
C GLN A 10 9.37 6.27 7.63
N ILE A 11 8.77 5.08 7.49
CA ILE A 11 9.43 3.81 7.78
C ILE A 11 10.67 3.64 6.92
N ARG A 12 10.54 3.83 5.59
CA ARG A 12 11.67 3.68 4.67
C ARG A 12 12.81 4.64 5.03
N ASP A 13 12.50 5.90 5.30
CA ASP A 13 13.50 6.89 5.64
C ASP A 13 14.20 6.56 6.97
N LEU A 14 13.44 6.19 8.00
CA LEU A 14 14.01 5.73 9.27
C LEU A 14 14.96 4.53 9.06
N LEU A 15 14.57 3.55 8.25
CA LEU A 15 15.40 2.36 8.00
C LEU A 15 16.71 2.68 7.28
N LYS A 16 16.77 3.74 6.46
CA LYS A 16 18.04 4.18 5.81
C LYS A 16 19.08 4.61 6.84
N ASP A 17 18.64 5.17 7.96
CA ASP A 17 19.53 5.76 8.95
C ASP A 17 20.20 4.72 9.88
N PHE A 18 19.55 3.57 10.12
CA PHE A 18 20.07 2.58 11.10
C PHE A 18 19.90 1.10 10.74
N TYR A 19 19.14 0.77 9.69
CA TYR A 19 18.74 -0.62 9.44
C TYR A 19 18.78 -0.99 7.94
N PRO A 20 19.94 -0.87 7.29
CA PRO A 20 20.09 -1.13 5.86
C PRO A 20 19.75 -2.58 5.47
N ALA A 21 19.99 -3.56 6.35
CA ALA A 21 19.62 -4.97 6.11
C ALA A 21 18.12 -5.16 5.87
N ALA A 22 17.26 -4.36 6.52
CA ALA A 22 15.82 -4.40 6.28
C ALA A 22 15.44 -3.91 4.87
N LEU A 23 16.15 -2.89 4.37
CA LEU A 23 15.96 -2.40 3.00
C LEU A 23 16.40 -3.45 1.99
N ALA A 24 17.59 -4.04 2.16
CA ALA A 24 18.07 -5.13 1.32
C ALA A 24 17.14 -6.35 1.33
N ALA A 25 16.52 -6.64 2.49
CA ALA A 25 15.63 -7.78 2.64
C ALA A 25 14.28 -7.61 1.90
N PHE A 26 13.77 -6.39 1.77
CA PHE A 26 12.36 -6.17 1.39
C PHE A 26 12.10 -5.07 0.36
N ALA A 27 12.96 -4.07 0.19
CA ALA A 27 12.62 -2.86 -0.59
C ALA A 27 12.32 -3.17 -2.06
N ASP A 28 13.06 -4.10 -2.67
CA ASP A 28 12.94 -4.46 -4.08
C ASP A 28 11.95 -5.61 -4.34
N LEU A 29 11.22 -6.05 -3.31
CA LEU A 29 10.24 -7.11 -3.50
C LEU A 29 9.03 -6.61 -4.29
N PRO A 30 8.58 -7.37 -5.31
CA PRO A 30 7.37 -7.05 -6.04
C PRO A 30 6.16 -7.03 -5.09
N SER A 31 5.15 -6.26 -5.48
CA SER A 31 3.88 -6.15 -4.75
C SER A 31 3.97 -5.47 -3.38
N GLY A 32 4.78 -4.40 -3.29
CA GLY A 32 4.70 -3.44 -2.18
C GLY A 32 5.90 -3.38 -1.25
N GLY A 33 6.97 -4.16 -1.47
CA GLY A 33 8.20 -4.09 -0.69
C GLY A 33 7.99 -4.05 0.83
N LEU A 34 8.47 -2.99 1.49
CA LEU A 34 8.30 -2.75 2.94
C LEU A 34 6.83 -2.68 3.41
N ALA A 35 5.89 -2.38 2.49
CA ALA A 35 4.46 -2.35 2.78
C ALA A 35 3.80 -3.73 2.71
N ARG A 36 4.54 -4.82 2.52
CA ARG A 36 3.99 -6.18 2.57
C ARG A 36 3.79 -6.65 4.01
N ALA A 37 2.77 -7.48 4.24
CA ALA A 37 2.45 -7.99 5.58
C ALA A 37 3.59 -8.84 6.18
N ASP A 38 4.32 -9.59 5.35
CA ASP A 38 5.48 -10.38 5.77
C ASP A 38 6.65 -9.52 6.24
N ALA A 39 6.99 -8.48 5.48
CA ALA A 39 7.99 -7.49 5.87
C ALA A 39 7.64 -6.86 7.23
N ARG A 40 6.40 -6.36 7.39
CA ARG A 40 5.96 -5.74 8.65
C ARG A 40 5.94 -6.71 9.82
N THR A 41 5.49 -7.96 9.61
CA THR A 41 5.48 -9.00 10.64
C THR A 41 6.88 -9.33 11.14
N ILE A 42 7.86 -9.40 10.23
CA ILE A 42 9.25 -9.67 10.58
C ILE A 42 9.89 -8.47 11.28
N LEU A 43 9.73 -7.27 10.74
CA LEU A 43 10.29 -6.04 11.33
C LEU A 43 9.67 -5.71 12.69
N ALA A 44 8.39 -6.04 12.91
CA ALA A 44 7.78 -5.92 14.23
C ALA A 44 8.37 -6.92 15.25
N ALA A 45 8.79 -8.11 14.79
CA ALA A 45 9.41 -9.13 15.64
C ALA A 45 10.90 -8.88 15.89
N ALA A 46 11.57 -8.14 15.00
CA ALA A 46 12.98 -7.78 15.09
C ALA A 46 13.21 -6.35 14.57
N PRO A 47 12.80 -5.32 15.34
CA PRO A 47 12.87 -3.92 14.93
C PRO A 47 14.29 -3.34 14.85
N THR A 48 15.33 -4.10 15.22
CA THR A 48 16.73 -3.65 15.10
C THR A 48 17.58 -4.65 14.32
N PRO A 49 18.69 -4.19 13.68
CA PRO A 49 19.65 -5.07 13.01
C PRO A 49 20.15 -6.19 13.93
N THR A 50 20.53 -5.82 15.16
CA THR A 50 21.00 -6.75 16.19
C THR A 50 19.97 -7.82 16.53
N GLN A 51 18.67 -7.50 16.53
CA GLN A 51 17.62 -8.47 16.79
C GLN A 51 17.36 -9.38 15.57
N ALA A 52 17.40 -8.84 14.35
CA ALA A 52 17.20 -9.66 13.16
C ALA A 52 18.34 -10.64 12.91
N ALA A 53 19.58 -10.25 13.19
CA ALA A 53 20.74 -11.14 13.15
C ALA A 53 20.60 -12.36 14.08
N LYS A 54 19.71 -12.32 15.08
CA LYS A 54 19.41 -13.44 15.99
C LYS A 54 18.20 -14.29 15.57
N LEU A 55 17.49 -13.92 14.51
CA LEU A 55 16.35 -14.69 14.03
C LEU A 55 16.81 -16.03 13.46
N THR A 56 16.35 -17.12 14.09
CA THR A 56 16.63 -18.48 13.62
C THR A 56 15.76 -18.84 12.41
N PRO A 57 16.18 -19.81 11.58
CA PRO A 57 15.38 -20.29 10.44
C PRO A 57 13.97 -20.74 10.86
N ALA A 58 13.86 -21.45 12.00
CA ALA A 58 12.59 -21.88 12.55
C ALA A 58 11.69 -20.69 12.94
N ARG A 59 12.25 -19.62 13.51
CA ARG A 59 11.49 -18.41 13.85
C ARG A 59 11.05 -17.64 12.62
N LEU A 60 11.95 -17.47 11.63
CA LEU A 60 11.62 -16.84 10.34
C LEU A 60 10.48 -17.57 9.64
N ARG A 61 10.53 -18.90 9.56
CA ARG A 61 9.46 -19.72 8.98
C ARG A 61 8.12 -19.45 9.67
N ARG A 62 8.08 -19.45 11.00
CA ARG A 62 6.86 -19.17 11.77
C ARG A 62 6.31 -17.77 11.50
N LEU A 63 7.18 -16.75 11.40
CA LEU A 63 6.77 -15.38 11.10
C LEU A 63 6.21 -15.24 9.68
N LEU A 64 6.83 -15.87 8.69
CA LEU A 64 6.33 -15.89 7.30
C LEU A 64 4.96 -16.56 7.20
N VAL A 65 4.77 -17.71 7.86
CA VAL A 65 3.47 -18.39 7.91
C VAL A 65 2.42 -17.52 8.61
N LYS A 66 2.78 -16.88 9.74
CA LYS A 66 1.90 -15.93 10.44
C LYS A 66 1.48 -14.78 9.53
N ALA A 67 2.37 -14.31 8.65
CA ALA A 67 2.09 -13.27 7.67
C ALA A 67 1.32 -13.77 6.42
N GLY A 68 0.83 -15.01 6.43
CA GLY A 68 0.04 -15.59 5.35
C GLY A 68 0.84 -16.16 4.18
N ARG A 69 2.17 -16.24 4.28
CA ARG A 69 3.01 -16.87 3.24
C ARG A 69 2.82 -18.38 3.27
N ARG A 70 2.61 -18.98 2.10
CA ARG A 70 2.38 -20.43 1.93
C ARG A 70 3.35 -21.13 0.98
N ARG A 71 4.00 -20.38 0.09
CA ARG A 71 4.89 -20.88 -0.96
C ARG A 71 6.30 -20.37 -0.74
N ASP A 72 7.28 -21.13 -1.25
CA ASP A 72 8.71 -20.78 -1.24
C ASP A 72 9.28 -20.44 0.14
N LEU A 73 8.68 -20.97 1.21
CA LEU A 73 9.06 -20.63 2.59
C LEU A 73 10.53 -20.91 2.87
N ASP A 74 11.05 -22.05 2.41
CA ASP A 74 12.44 -22.46 2.65
C ASP A 74 13.41 -21.49 1.97
N ARG A 75 13.11 -21.12 0.72
CA ARG A 75 13.85 -20.13 -0.04
C ARG A 75 13.80 -18.75 0.61
N ASP A 76 12.61 -18.31 1.04
CA ASP A 76 12.43 -17.01 1.69
C ASP A 76 13.15 -16.97 3.04
N VAL A 77 13.12 -18.05 3.83
CA VAL A 77 13.85 -18.17 5.09
C VAL A 77 15.34 -18.07 4.88
N GLU A 78 15.90 -18.83 3.93
CA GLU A 78 17.34 -18.83 3.65
C GLU A 78 17.80 -17.45 3.20
N ARG A 79 17.08 -16.84 2.24
CA ARG A 79 17.37 -15.49 1.75
C ARG A 79 17.36 -14.46 2.87
N LEU A 80 16.31 -14.46 3.70
CA LEU A 80 16.19 -13.50 4.81
C LEU A 80 17.26 -13.73 5.87
N ARG A 81 17.57 -14.99 6.18
CA ARG A 81 18.63 -15.32 7.14
C ARG A 81 19.97 -14.80 6.65
N SER A 82 20.32 -15.08 5.40
CA SER A 82 21.53 -14.60 4.75
C SER A 82 21.64 -13.08 4.84
N VAL A 83 20.60 -12.35 4.40
CA VAL A 83 20.57 -10.88 4.46
C VAL A 83 20.72 -10.35 5.88
N PHE A 84 20.02 -10.92 6.88
CA PHE A 84 20.10 -10.40 8.24
C PHE A 84 21.39 -10.75 9.00
N THR A 85 22.20 -11.66 8.49
CA THR A 85 23.51 -11.99 9.05
C THR A 85 24.70 -11.43 8.28
N ASP A 86 24.44 -10.78 7.15
CA ASP A 86 25.49 -10.18 6.35
C ASP A 86 26.06 -8.92 7.05
N THR A 87 27.15 -8.38 6.50
CA THR A 87 27.87 -7.27 7.09
C THR A 87 27.23 -5.94 6.70
N TYR A 88 26.78 -5.19 7.70
CA TYR A 88 26.26 -3.83 7.54
C TYR A 88 26.89 -2.88 8.54
N LEU A 89 26.80 -1.58 8.24
CA LEU A 89 27.14 -0.56 9.23
C LEU A 89 26.09 -0.56 10.34
N HIS A 90 26.56 -0.59 11.58
CA HIS A 90 25.73 -0.56 12.78
C HIS A 90 25.82 0.80 13.47
N GLN A 91 24.69 1.23 14.02
CA GLN A 91 24.65 2.34 14.95
C GLN A 91 25.03 1.86 16.36
N PRO A 92 25.42 2.75 17.29
CA PRO A 92 25.61 2.38 18.68
C PRO A 92 24.35 1.68 19.25
N PRO A 93 24.49 0.67 20.14
CA PRO A 93 23.35 -0.15 20.58
C PRO A 93 22.16 0.64 21.18
N MET A 94 22.44 1.74 21.90
CA MET A 94 21.39 2.60 22.44
C MET A 94 20.59 3.32 21.35
N VAL A 95 21.26 3.73 20.26
CA VAL A 95 20.63 4.39 19.11
C VAL A 95 19.77 3.38 18.35
N GLU A 96 20.30 2.19 18.04
CA GLU A 96 19.50 1.13 17.40
C GLU A 96 18.24 0.79 18.23
N ASN A 97 18.37 0.70 19.55
CA ASN A 97 17.24 0.42 20.43
C ASN A 97 16.17 1.52 20.37
N ALA A 98 16.58 2.80 20.45
CA ALA A 98 15.65 3.94 20.35
C ALA A 98 14.94 3.98 18.99
N MET A 99 15.69 3.80 17.90
CA MET A 99 15.13 3.79 16.54
C MET A 99 14.26 2.56 16.29
N GLY A 100 14.58 1.42 16.90
CA GLY A 100 13.73 0.22 16.90
C GLY A 100 12.38 0.45 17.59
N ILE A 101 12.35 1.19 18.70
CA ILE A 101 11.09 1.59 19.37
C ILE A 101 10.26 2.48 18.44
N GLN A 102 10.89 3.45 17.78
CA GLN A 102 10.22 4.32 16.80
C GLN A 102 9.68 3.52 15.61
N LEU A 103 10.47 2.60 15.06
CA LEU A 103 10.04 1.71 13.97
C LEU A 103 8.82 0.88 14.38
N ALA A 104 8.83 0.30 15.58
CA ALA A 104 7.70 -0.47 16.09
C ALA A 104 6.43 0.38 16.22
N ALA A 105 6.56 1.66 16.61
CA ALA A 105 5.43 2.59 16.67
C ALA A 105 4.87 2.91 15.27
N LEU A 106 5.75 3.22 14.31
CA LEU A 106 5.35 3.47 12.92
C LEU A 106 4.68 2.24 12.29
N LEU A 107 5.18 1.03 12.56
CA LEU A 107 4.56 -0.21 12.07
C LEU A 107 3.13 -0.39 12.62
N ARG A 108 2.88 -0.10 13.90
CA ARG A 108 1.52 -0.15 14.46
C ARG A 108 0.58 0.87 13.80
N GLN A 109 1.07 2.08 13.56
CA GLN A 109 0.30 3.11 12.86
C GLN A 109 0.01 2.70 11.41
N PHE A 110 0.98 2.07 10.73
CA PHE A 110 0.79 1.57 9.38
C PHE A 110 -0.30 0.50 9.32
N GLU A 111 -0.30 -0.46 10.25
CA GLU A 111 -1.34 -1.49 10.34
C GLU A 111 -2.71 -0.88 10.58
N ALA A 112 -2.83 0.04 11.54
CA ALA A 112 -4.09 0.74 11.83
C ALA A 112 -4.61 1.52 10.60
N ALA A 113 -3.74 2.22 9.89
CA ALA A 113 -4.10 2.94 8.67
C ALA A 113 -4.47 2.02 7.50
N SER A 114 -3.95 0.79 7.49
CA SER A 114 -4.30 -0.22 6.48
C SER A 114 -5.67 -0.81 6.78
N ALA A 115 -5.90 -1.24 8.03
CA ALA A 115 -7.19 -1.75 8.49
C ALA A 115 -8.32 -0.73 8.28
N ALA A 116 -8.12 0.53 8.69
CA ALA A 116 -9.11 1.58 8.46
C ALA A 116 -9.41 1.82 6.96
N GLY A 117 -8.44 1.55 6.08
CA GLY A 117 -8.63 1.63 4.64
C GLY A 117 -9.48 0.49 4.10
N ASP A 118 -9.26 -0.72 4.61
CA ASP A 118 -10.02 -1.92 4.26
C ASP A 118 -11.46 -1.81 4.79
N ASP A 119 -11.64 -1.40 6.05
CA ASP A 119 -12.96 -1.17 6.67
C ASP A 119 -13.79 -0.14 5.88
N LEU A 120 -13.16 0.96 5.46
CA LEU A 120 -13.82 1.98 4.65
C LEU A 120 -14.20 1.45 3.26
N ALA A 121 -13.36 0.59 2.66
CA ALA A 121 -13.67 -0.01 1.36
C ALA A 121 -14.86 -0.97 1.47
N GLU A 122 -14.91 -1.79 2.52
CA GLU A 122 -16.03 -2.69 2.80
C GLU A 122 -17.33 -1.90 3.04
N ALA A 123 -17.30 -0.88 3.90
CA ALA A 123 -18.45 -0.03 4.16
C ALA A 123 -18.94 0.69 2.88
N ALA A 124 -18.01 1.22 2.07
CA ALA A 124 -18.36 1.86 0.81
C ALA A 124 -19.04 0.90 -0.18
N ILE A 125 -18.57 -0.36 -0.27
CA ILE A 125 -19.20 -1.40 -1.09
C ILE A 125 -20.61 -1.70 -0.56
N ALA A 126 -20.75 -1.94 0.74
CA ALA A 126 -22.03 -2.28 1.35
C ALA A 126 -23.09 -1.18 1.16
N HIS A 127 -22.70 0.10 1.26
CA HIS A 127 -23.59 1.22 0.98
C HIS A 127 -23.89 1.37 -0.51
N PHE A 128 -22.88 1.19 -1.38
CA PHE A 128 -23.08 1.29 -2.82
C PHE A 128 -24.05 0.22 -3.33
N GLU A 129 -23.99 -1.02 -2.82
CA GLU A 129 -24.90 -2.10 -3.22
C GLU A 129 -26.38 -1.80 -2.92
N GLN A 130 -26.66 -0.91 -1.96
CA GLN A 130 -28.02 -0.46 -1.62
C GLN A 130 -28.51 0.65 -2.56
N HIS A 131 -27.63 1.26 -3.35
CA HIS A 131 -27.98 2.38 -4.21
C HIS A 131 -28.80 1.93 -5.43
N PRO A 132 -29.88 2.64 -5.81
CA PRO A 132 -30.74 2.24 -6.95
C PRO A 132 -29.98 2.07 -8.27
N ASP A 133 -28.91 2.84 -8.47
CA ASP A 133 -28.08 2.78 -9.68
C ASP A 133 -26.91 1.79 -9.62
N ALA A 134 -26.75 1.05 -8.53
CA ALA A 134 -25.61 0.14 -8.36
C ALA A 134 -25.51 -0.86 -9.52
N ALA A 135 -26.62 -1.51 -9.87
CA ALA A 135 -26.69 -2.48 -10.96
C ALA A 135 -26.44 -1.87 -12.34
N ILE A 136 -26.83 -0.61 -12.55
CA ILE A 136 -26.58 0.10 -13.80
C ILE A 136 -25.08 0.43 -13.91
N ILE A 137 -24.50 0.97 -12.85
CA ILE A 137 -23.09 1.37 -12.83
C ILE A 137 -22.18 0.16 -12.97
N THR A 138 -22.47 -0.96 -12.30
CA THR A 138 -21.66 -2.18 -12.40
C THR A 138 -21.91 -2.98 -13.68
N SER A 139 -22.92 -2.62 -14.48
CA SER A 139 -23.09 -3.17 -15.83
C SER A 139 -22.02 -2.68 -16.81
N PHE A 140 -21.33 -1.58 -16.49
CA PHE A 140 -20.28 -1.05 -17.37
C PHE A 140 -18.99 -1.89 -17.28
N PRO A 141 -18.37 -2.24 -18.41
CA PRO A 141 -17.14 -3.02 -18.43
C PRO A 141 -16.03 -2.38 -17.56
N GLY A 142 -15.48 -3.17 -16.63
CA GLY A 142 -14.39 -2.74 -15.75
C GLY A 142 -14.85 -2.03 -14.46
N LEU A 143 -16.15 -1.83 -14.21
CA LEU A 143 -16.66 -1.27 -12.97
C LEU A 143 -17.21 -2.35 -12.04
N GLY A 144 -16.37 -2.84 -11.12
CA GLY A 144 -16.83 -3.62 -9.94
C GLY A 144 -17.30 -2.71 -8.81
N ASN A 145 -17.85 -3.27 -7.72
CA ASN A 145 -18.54 -2.52 -6.66
C ASN A 145 -17.73 -1.34 -6.09
N LEU A 146 -16.47 -1.53 -5.72
CA LEU A 146 -15.65 -0.44 -5.16
C LEU A 146 -15.36 0.66 -6.20
N THR A 147 -15.06 0.28 -7.44
CA THR A 147 -14.84 1.22 -8.55
C THR A 147 -16.13 1.94 -8.94
N GLY A 148 -17.27 1.24 -8.93
CA GLY A 148 -18.60 1.80 -9.17
C GLY A 148 -18.99 2.81 -8.09
N ALA A 149 -18.76 2.47 -6.82
CA ALA A 149 -18.96 3.38 -5.69
C ALA A 149 -18.15 4.67 -5.84
N ARG A 150 -16.89 4.57 -6.28
CA ARG A 150 -16.03 5.73 -6.56
C ARG A 150 -16.55 6.57 -7.72
N VAL A 151 -16.99 5.94 -8.81
CA VAL A 151 -17.58 6.64 -9.95
C VAL A 151 -18.84 7.39 -9.51
N LEU A 152 -19.73 6.74 -8.76
CA LEU A 152 -20.93 7.36 -8.21
C LEU A 152 -20.59 8.56 -7.30
N ALA A 153 -19.60 8.41 -6.42
CA ALA A 153 -19.16 9.49 -5.54
C ALA A 153 -18.59 10.71 -6.31
N GLU A 154 -17.94 10.48 -7.45
CA GLU A 154 -17.37 11.55 -8.27
C GLU A 154 -18.45 12.29 -9.09
N ILE A 155 -19.34 11.53 -9.74
CA ILE A 155 -20.40 12.11 -10.58
C ILE A 155 -21.59 12.63 -9.76
N GLY A 156 -21.76 12.17 -8.53
CA GLY A 156 -22.90 12.49 -7.66
C GLY A 156 -24.12 11.62 -7.95
N ASP A 157 -25.06 11.60 -7.01
CA ASP A 157 -26.34 10.88 -7.09
C ASP A 157 -27.46 11.70 -7.75
N ASP A 158 -27.28 13.00 -7.92
CA ASP A 158 -28.19 13.87 -8.67
C ASP A 158 -28.11 13.60 -10.18
N ARG A 159 -29.11 12.89 -10.71
CA ARG A 159 -29.24 12.58 -12.14
C ARG A 159 -29.43 13.82 -13.02
N ALA A 160 -29.93 14.92 -12.46
CA ALA A 160 -30.12 16.17 -13.19
C ALA A 160 -28.88 17.07 -13.18
N ARG A 161 -27.81 16.68 -12.47
CA ARG A 161 -26.53 17.42 -12.42
C ARG A 161 -25.99 17.75 -13.82
N PHE A 162 -26.17 16.85 -14.78
CA PHE A 162 -25.78 17.04 -16.16
C PHE A 162 -27.02 17.09 -17.06
N ALA A 163 -27.16 18.18 -17.82
CA ALA A 163 -28.26 18.33 -18.77
C ALA A 163 -28.27 17.23 -19.85
N ASP A 164 -27.10 16.74 -20.25
CA ASP A 164 -26.92 15.61 -21.15
C ASP A 164 -25.55 14.93 -20.96
N ALA A 165 -25.31 13.86 -21.72
CA ALA A 165 -24.05 13.10 -21.68
C ALA A 165 -22.81 13.93 -22.10
N ARG A 166 -22.97 15.04 -22.84
CA ARG A 166 -21.85 15.92 -23.22
C ARG A 166 -21.36 16.69 -21.99
N GLY A 167 -22.27 17.10 -21.11
CA GLY A 167 -21.94 17.70 -19.82
C GLY A 167 -21.07 16.80 -18.95
N LEU A 168 -21.46 15.53 -18.80
CA LEU A 168 -20.65 14.55 -18.07
C LEU A 168 -19.30 14.30 -18.74
N LYS A 169 -19.25 14.19 -20.07
CA LYS A 169 -17.99 14.04 -20.82
C LYS A 169 -17.03 15.22 -20.59
N ALA A 170 -17.57 16.44 -20.59
CA ALA A 170 -16.79 17.65 -20.33
C ALA A 170 -16.26 17.67 -18.90
N PHE A 171 -17.10 17.33 -17.91
CA PHE A 171 -16.70 17.21 -16.51
C PHE A 171 -15.58 16.16 -16.31
N ALA A 172 -15.69 15.00 -16.96
CA ALA A 172 -14.67 13.96 -16.93
C ALA A 172 -13.39 14.28 -17.74
N GLY A 173 -13.28 15.46 -18.36
CA GLY A 173 -12.14 15.85 -19.18
C GLY A 173 -11.98 15.04 -20.47
N SER A 174 -13.02 14.33 -20.89
CA SER A 174 -13.02 13.45 -22.08
C SER A 174 -13.68 14.07 -23.31
N ALA A 175 -14.16 15.31 -23.19
CA ALA A 175 -14.68 16.07 -24.32
C ALA A 175 -13.53 16.46 -25.28
N PRO A 176 -13.72 16.32 -26.60
CA PRO A 176 -12.70 16.73 -27.56
C PRO A 176 -12.44 18.23 -27.48
N ILE A 177 -11.15 18.61 -27.43
CA ILE A 177 -10.74 20.02 -27.49
C ILE A 177 -10.70 20.42 -28.96
N THR A 178 -11.59 21.34 -29.37
CA THR A 178 -11.55 21.91 -30.72
C THR A 178 -10.30 22.76 -30.89
N ARG A 179 -9.32 22.29 -31.67
CA ARG A 179 -8.18 23.09 -32.14
C ARG A 179 -8.42 23.54 -33.57
N ALA A 180 -8.85 24.79 -33.76
CA ALA A 180 -8.94 25.39 -35.08
C ALA A 180 -7.56 25.94 -35.50
N SER A 181 -6.96 25.37 -36.55
CA SER A 181 -5.73 25.90 -37.16
C SER A 181 -6.08 27.01 -38.15
N GLY A 182 -6.26 28.23 -37.65
CA GLY A 182 -6.49 29.41 -38.47
C GLY A 182 -5.18 30.04 -38.96
N LYS A 183 -4.47 29.39 -39.89
CA LYS A 183 -3.43 30.03 -40.73
C LYS A 183 -3.34 29.40 -42.11
N LYS A 184 -4.34 29.63 -42.95
CA LYS A 184 -4.19 29.68 -44.42
C LYS A 184 -5.10 30.78 -44.96
N THR A 185 -4.49 31.93 -45.23
CA THR A 185 -5.04 32.93 -46.15
C THR A 185 -4.56 32.50 -47.53
N LEU A 186 -5.48 32.19 -48.45
CA LEU A 186 -5.18 32.13 -49.89
C LEU A 186 -5.27 33.55 -50.46
#